data_AF-A0A3M1G2C1-F1
#
_entry.id   AF-A0A3M1G2C1-F1
#
_cell.length_a   1.000
_cell.length_b   1.000
_cell.length_c   1.000
_cell.angle_alpha   90.00
_cell.angle_beta   90.00
_cell.angle_gamma   90.00
#
_symmetry.space_group_name_H-M   'P 1'
#
loop_
_entity.id
_entity.type
_entity.pdbx_description
1 polymer ?
#
loop_
_entity_poly.entity_id
_entity_poly.type
_entity_poly.pdbx_seq_one_letter_code
_entity_poly.pdbx_strand_id
1 'polypeptide(L)'
;AWQFVAYYDADRRMTVAARQVDGETWQRVHIHAAQPDAPGYKAKVTSTRLGWDSHNSVTLAVDGDGYLHLSGNMHVNPLTYFRSRRPWDISSFEQQFSMIGRNEERCTYPRFLTDLRGDLIFHYRDGSSGNGVEIFNKWNRKERRWVRMLDRPLTDGQGRMNAYLQEPVLGPDGRFHLSWVWRDTPDCKTNHDLSYAVSEDLVHWRTAAGDPIELPITIDTPGVIVDPVPVEGGIINGTGKVGFDGQGRVILAYHKFDQAGATQAYCARWEGEGWSIHQVSDWTYRWWFEGGGSIINDLNLGQVTVLPSGGLALDYWRRQEGAGRWLLDEETLRPLATWPSATPLPEPLMKPNSDFPGMEVRIAEDEGAGPDPARRYVLRWETLPPNRDRPRTGPLPEPSPLRLYTVNRV
;
A
#
# COMPACT_ATOMS: atom_id res chain seq x y z
N ALA A 1 15.68 20.01 9.75
CA ALA A 1 15.36 18.65 9.25
C ALA A 1 14.58 18.79 7.97
N TRP A 2 14.73 17.89 7.01
CA TRP A 2 14.05 18.01 5.70
C TRP A 2 12.80 17.14 5.64
N GLN A 3 11.80 17.63 4.91
CA GLN A 3 10.62 16.88 4.52
C GLN A 3 10.49 16.89 3.00
N PHE A 4 10.13 15.75 2.43
CA PHE A 4 10.02 15.54 0.99
C PHE A 4 8.64 15.05 0.61
N VAL A 5 8.19 15.39 -0.61
CA VAL A 5 6.95 14.88 -1.20
C VAL A 5 7.23 14.56 -2.66
N ALA A 6 6.89 13.35 -3.10
CA ALA A 6 6.90 12.97 -4.51
C ALA A 6 5.46 12.83 -5.02
N TYR A 7 5.17 13.41 -6.18
CA TYR A 7 3.82 13.42 -6.76
C TYR A 7 3.89 13.62 -8.28
N TYR A 8 2.76 13.43 -8.96
CA TYR A 8 2.59 13.90 -10.33
C TYR A 8 1.82 15.23 -10.31
N ASP A 9 2.35 16.24 -10.99
CA ASP A 9 1.74 17.56 -11.05
C ASP A 9 0.54 17.63 -12.03
N ALA A 10 -0.03 18.83 -12.18
CA ALA A 10 -1.17 19.08 -13.07
C ALA A 10 -0.88 18.76 -14.56
N ASP A 11 0.38 18.84 -14.97
CA ASP A 11 0.85 18.47 -16.31
C ASP A 11 1.23 16.97 -16.40
N ARG A 12 0.93 16.21 -15.36
CA ARG A 12 1.25 14.80 -15.18
C ARG A 12 2.76 14.54 -15.12
N ARG A 13 3.59 15.51 -14.73
CA ARG A 13 5.04 15.32 -14.58
C ARG A 13 5.39 14.84 -13.18
N MET A 14 6.29 13.87 -13.08
CA MET A 14 6.87 13.42 -11.83
C MET A 14 7.65 14.58 -11.21
N THR A 15 7.26 14.95 -10.00
CA THR A 15 7.74 16.14 -9.30
C THR A 15 8.13 15.76 -7.89
N VAL A 16 9.28 16.26 -7.43
CA VAL A 16 9.71 16.16 -6.04
C VAL A 16 9.75 17.55 -5.44
N ALA A 17 9.11 17.71 -4.28
CA ALA A 17 9.14 18.92 -3.49
C ALA A 17 9.87 18.66 -2.17
N ALA A 18 10.59 19.67 -1.67
CA ALA A 18 11.25 19.63 -0.38
C ALA A 18 11.08 20.94 0.39
N ARG A 19 11.03 20.84 1.72
CA ARG A 19 11.12 21.97 2.64
C ARG A 19 11.92 21.61 3.88
N GLN A 20 12.42 22.63 4.58
CA GLN A 20 12.76 22.45 5.99
C GLN A 20 11.47 22.25 6.80
N VAL A 21 11.49 21.36 7.78
CA VAL A 21 10.31 21.00 8.59
C VAL A 21 9.73 22.21 9.35
N ASP A 22 10.59 23.12 9.79
CA ASP A 22 10.26 24.40 10.44
C ASP A 22 10.02 25.56 9.46
N GLY A 23 10.20 25.31 8.16
CA GLY A 23 9.98 26.30 7.11
C GLY A 23 8.65 26.13 6.38
N GLU A 24 8.20 27.20 5.73
CA GLU A 24 6.99 27.21 4.90
C GLU A 24 7.30 27.22 3.40
N THR A 25 8.55 27.49 3.03
CA THR A 25 8.98 27.58 1.63
C THR A 25 9.31 26.21 1.06
N TRP A 26 8.63 25.86 -0.03
CA TRP A 26 8.87 24.63 -0.79
C TRP A 26 9.75 24.88 -2.01
N GLN A 27 10.81 24.09 -2.13
CA GLN A 27 11.55 23.90 -3.37
C GLN A 27 10.91 22.78 -4.17
N ARG A 28 10.93 22.86 -5.51
CA ARG A 28 10.33 21.86 -6.39
C ARG A 28 11.24 21.61 -7.59
N VAL A 29 11.30 20.36 -8.01
CA VAL A 29 12.01 19.93 -9.22
C VAL A 29 11.11 19.01 -10.03
N HIS A 30 11.11 19.21 -11.35
CA HIS A 30 10.57 18.22 -12.27
C HIS A 30 11.64 17.17 -12.52
N ILE A 31 11.26 15.90 -12.48
CA ILE A 31 12.15 14.79 -12.76
C ILE A 31 12.13 14.54 -14.27
N HIS A 32 13.31 14.57 -14.86
CA HIS A 32 13.49 14.37 -16.29
C HIS A 32 14.12 13.00 -16.52
N ALA A 33 13.45 12.17 -17.32
CA ALA A 33 14.10 10.97 -17.85
C ALA A 33 15.27 11.37 -18.75
N ALA A 34 16.32 10.56 -18.76
CA ALA A 34 17.50 10.72 -19.62
C ALA A 34 17.15 10.55 -21.11
N GLN A 35 16.09 9.79 -21.41
CA GLN A 35 15.50 9.69 -22.74
C GLN A 35 14.19 10.50 -22.79
N PRO A 36 13.83 11.08 -23.95
CA PRO A 36 12.55 11.74 -24.10
C PRO A 36 11.40 10.78 -23.76
N ASP A 37 10.40 11.28 -23.02
CA ASP A 37 9.19 10.51 -22.75
C ASP A 37 8.58 10.01 -24.07
N ALA A 38 8.39 8.70 -24.20
CA ALA A 38 7.65 8.18 -25.34
C ALA A 38 6.18 8.64 -25.25
N PRO A 39 5.57 9.06 -26.37
CA PRO A 39 4.18 9.47 -26.37
C PRO A 39 3.27 8.27 -26.09
N GLY A 40 2.54 8.32 -24.97
CA GLY A 40 1.41 7.43 -24.70
C GLY A 40 1.56 6.51 -23.48
N TYR A 41 0.43 5.95 -23.08
CA TYR A 41 0.19 5.24 -21.81
C TYR A 41 0.79 3.81 -21.73
N LYS A 42 1.29 3.22 -22.83
CA LYS A 42 1.83 1.84 -22.87
C LYS A 42 3.24 1.73 -23.44
N ALA A 43 4.00 2.82 -23.43
CA ALA A 43 5.34 2.77 -23.98
C ALA A 43 6.23 1.85 -23.14
N LYS A 44 6.93 0.89 -23.76
CA LYS A 44 7.91 0.02 -23.09
C LYS A 44 9.24 0.75 -22.84
N VAL A 45 9.16 1.96 -22.32
CA VAL A 45 10.32 2.78 -21.93
C VAL A 45 10.03 3.43 -20.58
N THR A 46 11.09 3.83 -19.89
CA THR A 46 10.97 4.66 -18.68
C THR A 46 10.36 6.01 -19.05
N SER A 47 9.41 6.51 -18.26
CA SER A 47 8.84 7.84 -18.45
C SER A 47 8.64 8.53 -17.11
N THR A 48 8.80 9.85 -17.08
CA THR A 48 8.47 10.70 -15.93
C THR A 48 7.16 11.44 -16.13
N ARG A 49 6.38 11.09 -17.16
CA ARG A 49 5.03 11.60 -17.40
C ARG A 49 3.98 10.52 -17.19
N LEU A 50 3.04 10.79 -16.30
CA LEU A 50 1.96 9.89 -15.95
C LEU A 50 0.92 9.82 -17.09
N GLY A 51 0.55 8.60 -17.46
CA GLY A 51 -0.60 8.33 -18.32
C GLY A 51 -1.91 8.24 -17.52
N TRP A 52 -2.98 7.70 -18.12
CA TRP A 52 -4.22 7.43 -17.39
C TRP A 52 -4.17 6.08 -16.67
N ASP A 53 -3.15 5.84 -15.83
CA ASP A 53 -2.94 4.57 -15.11
C ASP A 53 -2.80 4.81 -13.61
N SER A 54 -3.70 4.23 -12.81
CA SER A 54 -3.54 4.23 -11.36
C SER A 54 -2.46 3.29 -10.85
N HIS A 55 -2.00 2.33 -11.67
CA HIS A 55 -0.89 1.44 -11.29
C HIS A 55 0.44 2.19 -11.18
N ASN A 56 0.57 3.29 -11.92
CA ASN A 56 1.77 4.09 -12.07
C ASN A 56 2.03 5.05 -10.90
N SER A 57 2.03 4.50 -9.67
CA SER A 57 2.40 5.23 -8.45
C SER A 57 3.82 5.82 -8.49
N VAL A 58 4.14 6.68 -7.53
CA VAL A 58 5.50 7.20 -7.27
C VAL A 58 5.83 6.99 -5.80
N THR A 59 7.07 6.60 -5.50
CA THR A 59 7.58 6.37 -4.15
C THR A 59 8.96 6.99 -4.01
N LEU A 60 9.25 7.52 -2.82
CA LEU A 60 10.48 8.21 -2.49
C LEU A 60 10.98 7.73 -1.11
N ALA A 61 12.26 7.44 -1.00
CA ALA A 61 12.91 7.16 0.28
C ALA A 61 14.21 7.95 0.44
N VAL A 62 14.65 8.07 1.70
CA VAL A 62 15.96 8.62 2.05
C VAL A 62 16.77 7.51 2.68
N ASP A 63 17.98 7.25 2.17
CA ASP A 63 18.86 6.26 2.79
C ASP A 63 19.56 6.81 4.04
N GLY A 64 20.22 5.94 4.80
CA GLY A 64 20.93 6.33 6.03
C GLY A 64 22.11 7.28 5.82
N ASP A 65 22.52 7.54 4.58
CA ASP A 65 23.55 8.52 4.20
C ASP A 65 22.95 9.82 3.64
N GLY A 66 21.61 9.94 3.65
CA GLY A 66 20.85 11.10 3.23
C GLY A 66 20.58 11.17 1.72
N TYR A 67 20.95 10.16 0.93
CA TYR A 67 20.65 10.14 -0.50
C TYR A 67 19.17 9.86 -0.74
N LEU A 68 18.60 10.53 -1.74
CA LEU A 68 17.20 10.37 -2.11
C LEU A 68 17.08 9.27 -3.18
N HIS A 69 16.14 8.35 -2.99
CA HIS A 69 15.84 7.25 -3.89
C HIS A 69 14.40 7.43 -4.39
N LEU A 70 14.19 7.55 -5.69
CA LEU A 70 12.88 7.82 -6.29
C LEU A 70 12.57 6.77 -7.35
N SER A 71 11.37 6.19 -7.32
CA SER A 71 10.90 5.28 -8.36
C SER A 71 9.41 5.45 -8.59
N GLY A 72 8.93 5.21 -9.80
CA GLY A 72 7.52 5.36 -10.14
C GLY A 72 7.22 5.16 -11.60
N ASN A 73 5.96 5.31 -11.96
CA ASN A 73 5.46 5.23 -13.35
C ASN A 73 5.74 3.88 -14.02
N MET A 74 5.49 2.78 -13.30
CA MET A 74 5.73 1.43 -13.78
C MET A 74 4.49 0.54 -13.68
N HIS A 75 4.04 0.04 -14.82
CA HIS A 75 3.03 -0.99 -14.99
C HIS A 75 3.41 -1.91 -16.16
N VAL A 76 4.21 -2.94 -15.85
CA VAL A 76 4.85 -3.83 -16.83
C VAL A 76 5.80 -3.03 -17.76
N ASN A 77 6.52 -2.07 -17.18
CA ASN A 77 7.51 -1.23 -17.85
C ASN A 77 8.92 -1.55 -17.37
N PRO A 78 9.96 -1.13 -18.11
CA PRO A 78 11.32 -1.12 -17.58
C PRO A 78 11.43 -0.28 -16.29
N LEU A 79 12.38 -0.66 -15.44
CA LEU A 79 12.66 0.02 -14.19
C LEU A 79 12.88 1.53 -14.41
N THR A 80 12.08 2.33 -13.73
CA THR A 80 12.24 3.78 -13.66
C THR A 80 12.71 4.15 -12.25
N TYR A 81 14.01 4.41 -12.12
CA TYR A 81 14.67 4.66 -10.84
C TYR A 81 15.63 5.84 -10.94
N PHE A 82 15.64 6.71 -9.93
CA PHE A 82 16.52 7.86 -9.81
C PHE A 82 17.14 7.88 -8.42
N ARG A 83 18.37 8.38 -8.34
CA ARG A 83 19.06 8.62 -7.07
C ARG A 83 19.64 10.03 -7.07
N SER A 84 19.59 10.74 -5.95
CA SER A 84 20.33 12.00 -5.83
C SER A 84 21.84 11.76 -5.91
N ARG A 85 22.59 12.71 -6.47
CA ARG A 85 24.06 12.69 -6.45
C ARG A 85 24.63 13.26 -5.15
N ARG A 86 23.82 14.03 -4.43
CA ARG A 86 24.18 14.63 -3.13
C ARG A 86 23.11 14.30 -2.08
N PRO A 87 23.51 14.09 -0.80
CA PRO A 87 22.56 13.94 0.28
C PRO A 87 21.61 15.14 0.39
N TRP A 88 20.34 14.88 0.68
CA TRP A 88 19.28 15.88 0.95
C TRP A 88 18.99 16.86 -0.20
N ASP A 89 19.47 16.59 -1.41
CA ASP A 89 19.40 17.52 -2.54
C ASP A 89 18.52 17.00 -3.69
N ILE A 90 17.28 17.51 -3.74
CA ILE A 90 16.32 17.20 -4.79
C ILE A 90 16.76 17.67 -6.18
N SER A 91 17.64 18.66 -6.31
CA SER A 91 18.10 19.16 -7.62
C SER A 91 19.12 18.24 -8.29
N SER A 92 19.58 17.21 -7.59
CA SER A 92 20.70 16.37 -8.02
C SER A 92 20.30 14.97 -8.47
N PHE A 93 19.01 14.69 -8.68
CA PHE A 93 18.56 13.38 -9.18
C PHE A 93 19.22 13.01 -10.51
N GLU A 94 19.65 11.77 -10.59
CA GLU A 94 20.21 11.14 -11.78
C GLU A 94 19.52 9.80 -12.01
N GLN A 95 19.09 9.56 -13.24
CA GLN A 95 18.45 8.29 -13.61
C GLN A 95 19.46 7.15 -13.51
N GLN A 96 19.03 6.07 -12.87
CA GLN A 96 19.75 4.82 -12.82
C GLN A 96 18.97 3.82 -13.68
N PHE A 97 19.62 3.27 -14.71
CA PHE A 97 18.97 2.34 -15.64
C PHE A 97 18.81 0.92 -15.10
N SER A 98 19.47 0.62 -13.98
CA SER A 98 19.34 -0.65 -13.30
C SER A 98 19.56 -0.49 -11.81
N MET A 99 18.99 -1.40 -11.03
CA MET A 99 19.43 -1.64 -9.65
C MET A 99 20.49 -2.74 -9.64
N ILE A 100 20.16 -3.87 -10.28
CA ILE A 100 20.98 -5.08 -10.40
C ILE A 100 21.09 -5.48 -11.88
N GLY A 101 20.13 -5.10 -12.73
CA GLY A 101 20.11 -5.40 -14.15
C GLY A 101 19.44 -6.74 -14.52
N ARG A 102 18.78 -7.40 -13.57
CA ARG A 102 18.03 -8.66 -13.78
C ARG A 102 16.62 -8.52 -13.18
N ASN A 103 15.61 -8.99 -13.91
CA ASN A 103 14.19 -8.83 -13.57
C ASN A 103 13.75 -7.37 -13.52
N GLU A 104 14.21 -6.51 -14.44
CA GLU A 104 13.98 -5.05 -14.38
C GLU A 104 13.27 -4.51 -15.64
N GLU A 105 12.75 -5.38 -16.50
CA GLU A 105 12.12 -4.99 -17.77
C GLU A 105 10.59 -4.88 -17.69
N ARG A 106 9.97 -5.48 -16.67
CA ARG A 106 8.52 -5.61 -16.51
C ARG A 106 8.06 -5.29 -15.09
N CYS A 107 8.57 -4.20 -14.54
CA CYS A 107 8.31 -3.74 -13.19
C CYS A 107 6.89 -3.19 -13.01
N THR A 108 6.29 -3.43 -11.85
CA THR A 108 5.05 -2.80 -11.37
C THR A 108 5.13 -2.60 -9.86
N TYR A 109 4.44 -1.57 -9.33
CA TYR A 109 4.30 -1.29 -7.89
C TYR A 109 5.63 -1.13 -7.12
N PRO A 110 6.48 -0.14 -7.48
CA PRO A 110 7.69 0.12 -6.70
C PRO A 110 7.35 0.53 -5.27
N ARG A 111 8.09 -0.01 -4.31
CA ARG A 111 8.01 0.36 -2.89
C ARG A 111 9.40 0.35 -2.26
N PHE A 112 9.67 1.37 -1.44
CA PHE A 112 10.79 1.35 -0.52
C PHE A 112 10.29 0.93 0.85
N LEU A 113 10.97 -0.03 1.45
CA LEU A 113 10.77 -0.51 2.82
C LEU A 113 12.08 -0.33 3.60
N THR A 114 12.03 -0.50 4.92
CA THR A 114 13.21 -0.53 5.77
C THR A 114 13.27 -1.82 6.57
N ASP A 115 14.47 -2.37 6.74
CA ASP A 115 14.68 -3.43 7.73
C ASP A 115 14.81 -2.86 9.15
N LEU A 116 14.96 -3.73 10.15
CA LEU A 116 15.13 -3.34 11.56
C LEU A 116 16.37 -2.45 11.81
N ARG A 117 17.31 -2.38 10.87
CA ARG A 117 18.52 -1.55 10.95
C ARG A 117 18.37 -0.22 10.22
N GLY A 118 17.22 0.00 9.57
CA GLY A 118 16.96 1.16 8.73
C GLY A 118 17.63 1.10 7.36
N ASP A 119 18.14 -0.06 6.93
CA ASP A 119 18.65 -0.22 5.56
C ASP A 119 17.46 -0.28 4.60
N LEU A 120 17.58 0.40 3.45
CA LEU A 120 16.53 0.39 2.43
C LEU A 120 16.41 -0.99 1.77
N ILE A 121 15.17 -1.40 1.61
CA ILE A 121 14.73 -2.52 0.79
C ILE A 121 13.89 -1.95 -0.35
N PHE A 122 14.03 -2.48 -1.55
CA PHE A 122 13.19 -2.14 -2.69
C PHE A 122 12.40 -3.35 -3.13
N HIS A 123 11.08 -3.22 -3.06
CA HIS A 123 10.11 -4.22 -3.49
C HIS A 123 9.44 -3.77 -4.78
N TYR A 124 9.28 -4.71 -5.72
CA TYR A 124 8.48 -4.52 -6.91
C TYR A 124 8.06 -5.88 -7.48
N ARG A 125 7.01 -5.87 -8.30
CA ARG A 125 6.59 -7.05 -9.07
C ARG A 125 7.25 -7.07 -10.43
N ASP A 126 7.89 -8.18 -10.81
CA ASP A 126 8.36 -8.47 -12.16
C ASP A 126 7.33 -9.34 -12.89
N GLY A 127 6.77 -8.85 -14.00
CA GLY A 127 5.77 -9.55 -14.80
C GLY A 127 4.40 -8.86 -14.84
N SER A 128 3.36 -9.62 -15.19
CA SER A 128 1.98 -9.12 -15.34
C SER A 128 1.00 -9.90 -14.43
N SER A 129 -0.27 -9.50 -14.38
CA SER A 129 -1.30 -10.27 -13.68
C SER A 129 -1.39 -11.71 -14.25
N GLY A 130 -1.33 -12.72 -13.40
CA GLY A 130 -1.34 -14.15 -13.74
C GLY A 130 0.05 -14.79 -13.92
N ASN A 131 1.14 -14.00 -13.97
CA ASN A 131 2.51 -14.53 -14.06
C ASN A 131 3.58 -13.61 -13.41
N GLY A 132 3.17 -12.79 -12.46
CA GLY A 132 4.04 -11.85 -11.77
C GLY A 132 4.70 -12.49 -10.57
N VAL A 133 5.96 -12.14 -10.32
CA VAL A 133 6.72 -12.60 -9.16
C VAL A 133 7.23 -11.41 -8.35
N GLU A 134 7.27 -11.55 -7.04
CA GLU A 134 7.61 -10.46 -6.12
C GLU A 134 9.11 -10.42 -5.83
N ILE A 135 9.77 -9.32 -6.20
CA ILE A 135 11.21 -9.14 -6.15
C ILE A 135 11.58 -8.19 -5.01
N PHE A 136 12.61 -8.56 -4.25
CA PHE A 136 13.17 -7.75 -3.18
C PHE A 136 14.67 -7.54 -3.40
N ASN A 137 15.10 -6.29 -3.41
CA ASN A 137 16.49 -5.87 -3.44
C ASN A 137 16.83 -5.14 -2.12
N LYS A 138 18.08 -5.20 -1.69
CA LYS A 138 18.58 -4.50 -0.51
C LYS A 138 19.65 -3.49 -0.89
N TRP A 139 19.61 -2.32 -0.26
CA TRP A 139 20.62 -1.29 -0.45
C TRP A 139 21.89 -1.64 0.35
N ASN A 140 23.00 -1.88 -0.35
CA ASN A 140 24.30 -2.00 0.28
C ASN A 140 24.94 -0.62 0.38
N ARG A 141 24.86 0.00 1.56
CA ARG A 141 25.40 1.34 1.83
C ARG A 141 26.90 1.46 1.60
N LYS A 142 27.68 0.43 1.98
CA LYS A 142 29.13 0.42 1.83
C LYS A 142 29.55 0.47 0.36
N GLU A 143 28.84 -0.27 -0.47
CA GLU A 143 29.12 -0.37 -1.92
C GLU A 143 28.32 0.63 -2.75
N ARG A 144 27.36 1.34 -2.13
CA ARG A 144 26.42 2.27 -2.77
C ARG A 144 25.76 1.69 -4.01
N ARG A 145 25.29 0.45 -3.88
CA ARG A 145 24.55 -0.27 -4.93
C ARG A 145 23.46 -1.15 -4.31
N TRP A 146 22.49 -1.49 -5.14
CA TRP A 146 21.50 -2.50 -4.80
C TRP A 146 22.10 -3.90 -4.98
N VAL A 147 21.70 -4.82 -4.11
CA VAL A 147 21.98 -6.25 -4.21
C VAL A 147 20.68 -7.04 -4.09
N ARG A 148 20.63 -8.24 -4.68
CA ARG A 148 19.41 -9.06 -4.61
C ARG A 148 19.26 -9.55 -3.19
N MET A 149 18.09 -9.36 -2.59
CA MET A 149 17.84 -9.76 -1.20
C MET A 149 17.43 -11.24 -1.12
N LEU A 150 16.58 -11.67 -2.04
CA LEU A 150 16.12 -13.06 -2.14
C LEU A 150 16.61 -13.68 -3.47
N ASP A 151 17.33 -14.80 -3.39
CA ASP A 151 17.85 -15.49 -4.59
C ASP A 151 16.74 -16.03 -5.51
N ARG A 152 15.52 -16.13 -4.98
CA ARG A 152 14.28 -16.51 -5.67
C ARG A 152 13.17 -15.53 -5.28
N PRO A 153 12.06 -15.46 -6.04
CA PRO A 153 10.95 -14.59 -5.65
C PRO A 153 10.37 -14.95 -4.29
N LEU A 154 9.72 -13.98 -3.64
CA LEU A 154 9.00 -14.23 -2.39
C LEU A 154 7.79 -15.14 -2.64
N THR A 155 6.94 -14.79 -3.61
CA THR A 155 5.77 -15.58 -4.01
C THR A 155 5.88 -16.00 -5.47
N ASP A 156 5.33 -17.17 -5.79
CA ASP A 156 5.21 -17.68 -7.15
C ASP A 156 3.82 -18.28 -7.36
N GLY A 157 3.01 -17.65 -8.21
CA GLY A 157 1.69 -18.16 -8.59
C GLY A 157 1.74 -19.20 -9.71
N GLN A 158 2.93 -19.67 -10.10
CA GLN A 158 3.19 -20.77 -11.03
C GLN A 158 2.53 -20.57 -12.39
N GLY A 159 2.42 -19.32 -12.84
CA GLY A 159 1.75 -18.94 -14.08
C GLY A 159 0.22 -19.12 -14.08
N ARG A 160 -0.37 -19.42 -12.91
CA ARG A 160 -1.82 -19.59 -12.71
C ARG A 160 -2.48 -18.35 -12.12
N MET A 161 -1.74 -17.61 -11.28
CA MET A 161 -2.26 -16.52 -10.46
C MET A 161 -1.13 -15.57 -10.03
N ASN A 162 -1.48 -14.47 -9.36
CA ASN A 162 -0.53 -13.60 -8.66
C ASN A 162 -0.92 -13.43 -7.19
N ALA A 163 0.07 -13.28 -6.32
CA ALA A 163 -0.14 -12.73 -4.99
C ALA A 163 -0.28 -11.20 -5.05
N TYR A 164 -1.17 -10.64 -4.24
CA TYR A 164 -1.31 -9.21 -4.00
C TYR A 164 -0.94 -8.90 -2.55
N LEU A 165 0.35 -8.64 -2.33
CA LEU A 165 0.92 -8.39 -1.02
C LEU A 165 0.40 -7.09 -0.40
N GLN A 166 0.13 -7.13 0.91
CA GLN A 166 0.19 -5.92 1.74
C GLN A 166 1.65 -5.57 2.03
N GLU A 167 1.86 -4.35 2.51
CA GLU A 167 3.16 -3.98 3.08
C GLU A 167 3.40 -4.78 4.37
N PRO A 168 4.59 -5.36 4.58
CA PRO A 168 4.92 -6.01 5.84
C PRO A 168 4.81 -5.03 7.02
N VAL A 169 4.08 -5.41 8.06
CA VAL A 169 3.88 -4.60 9.26
C VAL A 169 4.79 -5.10 10.38
N LEU A 170 5.61 -4.22 10.97
CA LEU A 170 6.39 -4.56 12.16
C LEU A 170 5.45 -4.68 13.37
N GLY A 171 5.37 -5.88 13.93
CA GLY A 171 4.54 -6.21 15.08
C GLY A 171 5.18 -5.85 16.42
N PRO A 172 4.39 -5.88 17.51
CA PRO A 172 4.88 -5.66 18.87
C PRO A 172 5.86 -6.73 19.34
N ASP A 173 5.91 -7.87 18.65
CA ASP A 173 6.86 -8.96 18.86
C ASP A 173 8.21 -8.75 18.13
N GLY A 174 8.36 -7.61 17.44
CA GLY A 174 9.58 -7.28 16.70
C GLY A 174 9.74 -8.02 15.36
N ARG A 175 8.68 -8.65 14.85
CA ARG A 175 8.69 -9.37 13.57
C ARG A 175 7.89 -8.62 12.50
N PHE A 176 8.19 -8.87 11.23
CA PHE A 176 7.43 -8.37 10.10
C PHE A 176 6.31 -9.35 9.73
N HIS A 177 5.09 -8.86 9.72
CA HIS A 177 3.86 -9.60 9.43
C HIS A 177 3.38 -9.25 8.03
N LEU A 178 3.23 -10.25 7.17
CA LEU A 178 2.79 -10.08 5.80
C LEU A 178 1.48 -10.83 5.57
N SER A 179 0.52 -10.15 4.94
CA SER A 179 -0.68 -10.77 4.41
C SER A 179 -0.81 -10.52 2.91
N TRP A 180 -1.53 -11.41 2.22
CA TRP A 180 -1.84 -11.24 0.80
C TRP A 180 -3.11 -12.00 0.43
N VAL A 181 -3.63 -11.70 -0.75
CA VAL A 181 -4.64 -12.51 -1.43
C VAL A 181 -4.10 -13.01 -2.76
N TRP A 182 -4.60 -14.12 -3.23
CA TRP A 182 -4.29 -14.65 -4.56
C TRP A 182 -5.30 -14.15 -5.59
N ARG A 183 -4.89 -14.06 -6.85
CA ARG A 183 -5.76 -13.67 -7.96
C ARG A 183 -5.41 -14.38 -9.25
N ASP A 184 -6.35 -15.13 -9.80
CA ASP A 184 -6.14 -15.93 -11.01
C ASP A 184 -5.90 -15.07 -12.25
N THR A 185 -6.70 -14.01 -12.44
CA THR A 185 -6.72 -13.25 -13.69
C THR A 185 -6.59 -11.73 -13.47
N PRO A 186 -6.52 -10.90 -14.52
CA PRO A 186 -6.62 -9.44 -14.37
C PRO A 186 -7.96 -8.96 -13.79
N ASP A 187 -9.01 -9.79 -13.81
CA ASP A 187 -10.32 -9.44 -13.25
C ASP A 187 -10.31 -9.51 -11.73
N CYS A 188 -10.68 -8.41 -11.06
CA CYS A 188 -10.65 -8.33 -9.61
C CYS A 188 -11.64 -9.27 -8.90
N LYS A 189 -12.67 -9.79 -9.58
CA LYS A 189 -13.58 -10.80 -9.00
C LYS A 189 -12.91 -12.16 -8.78
N THR A 190 -11.77 -12.38 -9.42
CA THR A 190 -10.96 -13.59 -9.29
C THR A 190 -9.97 -13.53 -8.14
N ASN A 191 -10.13 -12.58 -7.19
CA ASN A 191 -9.39 -12.61 -5.93
C ASN A 191 -9.93 -13.74 -5.04
N HIS A 192 -9.04 -14.43 -4.33
CA HIS A 192 -9.34 -15.58 -3.48
C HIS A 192 -8.26 -15.75 -2.39
N ASP A 193 -8.51 -16.66 -1.45
CA ASP A 193 -7.55 -17.18 -0.47
C ASP A 193 -6.72 -16.10 0.27
N LEU A 194 -7.22 -15.63 1.41
CA LEU A 194 -6.44 -14.78 2.30
C LEU A 194 -5.31 -15.60 2.92
N SER A 195 -4.10 -15.07 2.87
CA SER A 195 -2.88 -15.77 3.29
C SER A 195 -1.99 -14.91 4.18
N TYR A 196 -1.08 -15.55 4.92
CA TYR A 196 -0.21 -14.92 5.91
C TYR A 196 1.15 -15.61 6.07
N ALA A 197 2.19 -14.81 6.35
CA ALA A 197 3.51 -15.27 6.78
C ALA A 197 4.17 -14.21 7.69
N VAL A 198 5.14 -14.65 8.49
CA VAL A 198 5.90 -13.79 9.40
C VAL A 198 7.40 -13.96 9.21
N SER A 199 8.18 -12.90 9.40
CA SER A 199 9.63 -12.92 9.25
C SER A 199 10.33 -12.01 10.24
N GLU A 200 11.50 -12.41 10.74
CA GLU A 200 12.34 -11.56 11.61
C GLU A 200 13.22 -10.60 10.80
N ASP A 201 13.52 -10.95 9.54
CA ASP A 201 14.55 -10.28 8.73
C ASP A 201 14.13 -10.00 7.28
N LEU A 202 12.86 -10.28 6.94
CA LEU A 202 12.28 -10.23 5.59
C LEU A 202 12.93 -11.21 4.59
N VAL A 203 13.79 -12.11 5.06
CA VAL A 203 14.49 -13.13 4.25
C VAL A 203 13.96 -14.52 4.57
N HIS A 204 13.89 -14.86 5.86
CA HIS A 204 13.43 -16.15 6.35
C HIS A 204 11.98 -16.02 6.83
N TRP A 205 11.09 -16.75 6.19
CA TRP A 205 9.65 -16.67 6.45
C TRP A 205 9.17 -17.91 7.20
N ARG A 206 8.15 -17.70 8.03
CA ARG A 206 7.50 -18.74 8.83
C ARG A 206 5.98 -18.63 8.73
N THR A 207 5.29 -19.75 8.95
CA THR A 207 3.84 -19.76 9.16
C THR A 207 3.49 -19.10 10.49
N ALA A 208 2.20 -18.85 10.75
CA ALA A 208 1.75 -18.38 12.05
C ALA A 208 2.08 -19.37 13.20
N ALA A 209 2.18 -20.67 12.89
CA ALA A 209 2.59 -21.71 13.83
C ALA A 209 4.11 -21.75 14.11
N GLY A 210 4.90 -21.00 13.34
CA GLY A 210 6.36 -20.93 13.47
C GLY A 210 7.14 -21.87 12.55
N ASP A 211 6.45 -22.67 11.73
CA ASP A 211 7.09 -23.59 10.78
C ASP A 211 7.85 -22.80 9.70
N PRO A 212 9.09 -23.19 9.36
CA PRO A 212 9.84 -22.53 8.29
C PRO A 212 9.16 -22.73 6.93
N ILE A 213 9.14 -21.66 6.12
CA ILE A 213 8.62 -21.69 4.75
C ILE A 213 9.79 -21.71 3.78
N GLU A 214 9.81 -22.70 2.89
CA GLU A 214 10.70 -22.69 1.73
C GLU A 214 10.13 -21.79 0.64
N LEU A 215 10.93 -20.82 0.20
CA LEU A 215 10.54 -19.93 -0.89
C LEU A 215 10.68 -20.62 -2.27
N PRO A 216 9.93 -20.19 -3.30
CA PRO A 216 8.87 -19.19 -3.24
C PRO A 216 7.61 -19.74 -2.54
N ILE A 217 6.86 -18.86 -1.88
CA ILE A 217 5.54 -19.19 -1.33
C ILE A 217 4.57 -19.38 -2.50
N THR A 218 3.85 -20.50 -2.51
CA THR A 218 2.83 -20.83 -3.50
C THR A 218 1.48 -21.03 -2.81
N ILE A 219 0.40 -21.16 -3.58
CA ILE A 219 -0.92 -21.51 -3.03
C ILE A 219 -0.92 -22.85 -2.29
N ASP A 220 -0.02 -23.76 -2.68
CA ASP A 220 0.10 -25.11 -2.13
C ASP A 220 1.06 -25.17 -0.92
N THR A 221 1.67 -24.05 -0.51
CA THR A 221 2.57 -23.99 0.65
C THR A 221 1.77 -24.26 1.94
N PRO A 222 2.08 -25.31 2.72
CA PRO A 222 1.30 -25.63 3.92
C PRO A 222 1.32 -24.52 4.97
N GLY A 223 0.18 -24.27 5.60
CA GLY A 223 0.06 -23.39 6.76
C GLY A 223 0.06 -21.88 6.46
N VAL A 224 0.01 -21.45 5.19
CA VAL A 224 -0.04 -20.03 4.82
C VAL A 224 -1.46 -19.50 4.60
N ILE A 225 -2.44 -20.37 4.29
CA ILE A 225 -3.83 -19.96 4.10
C ILE A 225 -4.49 -19.65 5.45
N VAL A 226 -5.03 -18.44 5.58
CA VAL A 226 -5.79 -17.95 6.73
C VAL A 226 -7.26 -18.27 6.57
N ASP A 227 -7.82 -17.91 5.42
CA ASP A 227 -9.23 -18.13 5.08
C ASP A 227 -9.34 -18.45 3.58
N PRO A 228 -9.82 -19.66 3.22
CA PRO A 228 -9.93 -20.09 1.83
C PRO A 228 -11.15 -19.48 1.14
N VAL A 229 -11.16 -18.16 0.99
CA VAL A 229 -12.24 -17.43 0.31
C VAL A 229 -12.22 -17.82 -1.17
N PRO A 230 -13.33 -18.31 -1.75
CA PRO A 230 -13.35 -18.70 -3.15
C PRO A 230 -13.28 -17.50 -4.08
N VAL A 231 -12.93 -17.74 -5.35
CA VAL A 231 -13.18 -16.81 -6.45
C VAL A 231 -14.65 -16.38 -6.42
N GLU A 232 -14.90 -15.09 -6.69
CA GLU A 232 -16.22 -14.46 -6.57
C GLU A 232 -16.79 -14.45 -5.12
N GLY A 233 -15.98 -14.81 -4.12
CA GLY A 233 -16.32 -14.81 -2.69
C GLY A 233 -16.29 -13.43 -2.03
N GLY A 234 -16.09 -12.35 -2.79
CA GLY A 234 -16.21 -10.98 -2.29
C GLY A 234 -14.99 -10.44 -1.54
N ILE A 235 -13.82 -11.08 -1.66
CA ILE A 235 -12.55 -10.55 -1.17
C ILE A 235 -11.85 -9.74 -2.27
N ILE A 236 -11.28 -8.58 -1.95
CA ILE A 236 -10.52 -7.74 -2.89
C ILE A 236 -9.07 -7.59 -2.42
N ASN A 237 -8.12 -7.55 -3.36
CA ASN A 237 -6.74 -7.15 -3.06
C ASN A 237 -6.69 -5.77 -2.36
N GLY A 238 -5.78 -5.61 -1.38
CA GLY A 238 -5.76 -4.42 -0.52
C GLY A 238 -6.45 -4.61 0.83
N THR A 239 -7.18 -5.72 1.02
CA THR A 239 -7.74 -6.14 2.32
C THR A 239 -6.74 -6.96 3.15
N GLY A 240 -7.18 -7.58 4.26
CA GLY A 240 -6.31 -8.39 5.11
C GLY A 240 -5.37 -7.54 5.97
N LYS A 241 -5.87 -6.43 6.50
CA LYS A 241 -5.08 -5.48 7.29
C LYS A 241 -4.54 -6.14 8.55
N VAL A 242 -3.22 -6.18 8.66
CA VAL A 242 -2.52 -6.73 9.83
C VAL A 242 -2.66 -5.76 11.01
N GLY A 243 -3.21 -6.26 12.11
CA GLY A 243 -3.25 -5.61 13.41
C GLY A 243 -2.93 -6.61 14.51
N PHE A 244 -3.05 -6.16 15.77
CA PHE A 244 -2.70 -6.95 16.95
C PHE A 244 -3.70 -6.72 18.08
N ASP A 245 -3.88 -7.72 18.94
CA ASP A 245 -4.58 -7.55 20.20
C ASP A 245 -3.68 -7.09 21.35
N GLY A 246 -4.25 -6.95 22.55
CA GLY A 246 -3.53 -6.50 23.75
C GLY A 246 -2.46 -7.48 24.22
N GLN A 247 -2.50 -8.73 23.76
CA GLN A 247 -1.48 -9.76 24.02
C GLN A 247 -0.44 -9.85 22.89
N GLY A 248 -0.56 -9.03 21.85
CA GLY A 248 0.31 -9.07 20.68
C GLY A 248 0.03 -10.21 19.71
N ARG A 249 -1.12 -10.89 19.81
CA ARG A 249 -1.54 -11.90 18.83
C ARG A 249 -1.98 -11.20 17.54
N VAL A 250 -1.58 -11.75 16.41
CA VAL A 250 -1.90 -11.19 15.09
C VAL A 250 -3.39 -11.33 14.77
N ILE A 251 -3.97 -10.25 14.25
CA ILE A 251 -5.34 -10.21 13.72
C ILE A 251 -5.31 -9.64 12.30
N LEU A 252 -5.98 -10.32 11.36
CA LEU A 252 -6.21 -9.80 10.01
C LEU A 252 -7.66 -9.32 9.88
N ALA A 253 -7.84 -8.03 9.57
CA ALA A 253 -9.15 -7.44 9.27
C ALA A 253 -9.41 -7.44 7.76
N TYR A 254 -10.52 -8.04 7.32
CA TYR A 254 -10.84 -8.19 5.90
C TYR A 254 -12.35 -8.26 5.66
N HIS A 255 -12.76 -8.35 4.40
CA HIS A 255 -14.16 -8.59 4.05
C HIS A 255 -14.29 -9.71 3.02
N LYS A 256 -15.45 -10.36 3.05
CA LYS A 256 -15.91 -11.34 2.05
C LYS A 256 -17.43 -11.41 2.07
N PHE A 257 -18.01 -12.19 1.18
CA PHE A 257 -19.42 -12.53 1.24
C PHE A 257 -19.69 -13.56 2.35
N ASP A 258 -20.79 -13.39 3.06
CA ASP A 258 -21.37 -14.44 3.90
C ASP A 258 -22.14 -15.48 3.06
N GLN A 259 -22.75 -16.46 3.73
CA GLN A 259 -23.53 -17.52 3.07
C GLN A 259 -24.76 -16.99 2.31
N ALA A 260 -25.30 -15.83 2.69
CA ALA A 260 -26.42 -15.18 2.01
C ALA A 260 -25.95 -14.28 0.84
N GLY A 261 -24.63 -14.11 0.66
CA GLY A 261 -24.03 -13.29 -0.38
C GLY A 261 -23.92 -11.80 -0.01
N ALA A 262 -24.16 -11.42 1.25
CA ALA A 262 -23.97 -10.06 1.71
C ALA A 262 -22.49 -9.81 2.05
N THR A 263 -22.00 -8.61 1.78
CA THR A 263 -20.65 -8.20 2.17
C THR A 263 -20.59 -8.07 3.68
N GLN A 264 -19.63 -8.75 4.32
CA GLN A 264 -19.36 -8.63 5.75
C GLN A 264 -17.89 -8.34 6.02
N ALA A 265 -17.61 -7.62 7.09
CA ALA A 265 -16.31 -7.50 7.71
C ALA A 265 -16.02 -8.70 8.62
N TYR A 266 -14.78 -9.19 8.59
CA TYR A 266 -14.27 -10.30 9.38
C TYR A 266 -12.94 -9.92 10.05
N CYS A 267 -12.67 -10.54 11.19
CA CYS A 267 -11.36 -10.58 11.83
C CYS A 267 -10.92 -12.04 11.95
N ALA A 268 -9.75 -12.38 11.41
CA ALA A 268 -9.10 -13.66 11.64
C ALA A 268 -7.98 -13.48 12.67
N ARG A 269 -7.98 -14.24 13.76
CA ARG A 269 -6.95 -14.20 14.80
C ARG A 269 -6.24 -15.54 14.90
N TRP A 270 -4.91 -15.51 15.02
CA TRP A 270 -4.15 -16.71 15.33
C TRP A 270 -4.27 -17.05 16.83
N GLU A 271 -4.79 -18.24 17.14
CA GLU A 271 -5.05 -18.69 18.52
C GLU A 271 -4.11 -19.84 18.97
N GLY A 272 -2.97 -19.99 18.32
CA GLY A 272 -1.93 -20.97 18.67
C GLY A 272 -2.08 -22.32 17.95
N GLU A 273 -3.31 -22.80 17.77
CA GLU A 273 -3.59 -24.05 17.03
C GLU A 273 -4.13 -23.81 15.61
N GLY A 274 -4.62 -22.60 15.33
CA GLY A 274 -5.25 -22.27 14.08
C GLY A 274 -5.72 -20.82 14.01
N TRP A 275 -6.24 -20.43 12.85
CA TRP A 275 -6.93 -19.16 12.66
C TRP A 275 -8.39 -19.29 13.07
N SER A 276 -8.82 -18.49 14.05
CA SER A 276 -10.24 -18.30 14.38
C SER A 276 -10.79 -17.12 13.59
N ILE A 277 -11.87 -17.32 12.84
CA ILE A 277 -12.49 -16.32 11.95
C ILE A 277 -13.80 -15.83 12.55
N HIS A 278 -13.89 -14.54 12.80
CA HIS A 278 -15.03 -13.88 13.43
C HIS A 278 -15.67 -12.90 12.47
N GLN A 279 -16.95 -13.08 12.17
CA GLN A 279 -17.73 -12.04 11.49
C GLN A 279 -17.97 -10.89 12.46
N VAL A 280 -17.63 -9.67 12.03
CA VAL A 280 -17.70 -8.45 12.85
C VAL A 280 -18.93 -7.63 12.50
N SER A 281 -19.39 -7.63 11.25
CA SER A 281 -20.58 -6.89 10.84
C SER A 281 -21.83 -7.77 10.75
N ASP A 282 -22.99 -7.14 10.68
CA ASP A 282 -24.27 -7.76 10.32
C ASP A 282 -24.95 -6.88 9.25
N TRP A 283 -24.28 -6.77 8.10
CA TRP A 283 -24.73 -5.94 7.00
C TRP A 283 -25.63 -6.70 6.05
N THR A 284 -26.55 -6.01 5.37
CA THR A 284 -27.47 -6.64 4.41
C THR A 284 -27.19 -6.27 2.95
N TYR A 285 -26.15 -5.45 2.71
CA TYR A 285 -25.79 -4.99 1.37
C TYR A 285 -24.72 -5.88 0.73
N ARG A 286 -24.61 -5.80 -0.60
CA ARG A 286 -23.59 -6.52 -1.37
C ARG A 286 -22.79 -5.54 -2.22
N TRP A 287 -21.50 -5.46 -1.95
CA TRP A 287 -20.53 -4.84 -2.85
C TRP A 287 -19.99 -5.89 -3.81
N TRP A 288 -20.56 -5.94 -5.01
CA TRP A 288 -20.00 -6.72 -6.11
C TRP A 288 -19.01 -5.88 -6.92
N PHE A 289 -17.91 -6.49 -7.31
CA PHE A 289 -16.89 -5.87 -8.15
C PHE A 289 -16.38 -6.87 -9.18
N GLU A 290 -16.04 -6.36 -10.36
CA GLU A 290 -15.45 -7.11 -11.47
C GLU A 290 -14.69 -6.17 -12.41
N GLY A 291 -13.91 -6.77 -13.29
CA GLY A 291 -13.10 -6.12 -14.31
C GLY A 291 -11.73 -5.66 -13.83
N GLY A 292 -11.00 -5.00 -14.74
CA GLY A 292 -9.69 -4.43 -14.45
C GLY A 292 -9.72 -2.94 -14.09
N GLY A 293 -8.51 -2.41 -13.91
CA GLY A 293 -8.22 -1.01 -13.59
C GLY A 293 -8.63 -0.58 -12.19
N SER A 294 -8.59 0.73 -11.89
CA SER A 294 -9.02 1.22 -10.57
C SER A 294 -10.49 0.86 -10.29
N ILE A 295 -10.71 0.11 -9.22
CA ILE A 295 -12.05 -0.22 -8.72
C ILE A 295 -12.53 0.90 -7.79
N ILE A 296 -13.82 1.22 -7.86
CA ILE A 296 -14.43 2.12 -6.89
C ILE A 296 -14.74 1.30 -5.64
N ASN A 297 -14.10 1.66 -4.53
CA ASN A 297 -14.33 1.00 -3.25
C ASN A 297 -15.66 1.45 -2.64
N ASP A 298 -16.51 0.48 -2.27
CA ASP A 298 -17.68 0.73 -1.45
C ASP A 298 -17.40 0.49 0.04
N LEU A 299 -16.31 -0.21 0.37
CA LEU A 299 -15.87 -0.53 1.72
C LEU A 299 -14.36 -0.35 1.86
N ASN A 300 -13.93 0.31 2.93
CA ASN A 300 -12.56 0.25 3.44
C ASN A 300 -12.60 -0.22 4.89
N LEU A 301 -11.68 -1.13 5.24
CA LEU A 301 -11.42 -1.54 6.62
C LEU A 301 -10.02 -1.09 7.01
N GLY A 302 -9.89 -0.59 8.24
CA GLY A 302 -8.61 -0.35 8.88
C GLY A 302 -7.99 -1.65 9.41
N GLN A 303 -6.91 -1.51 10.16
CA GLN A 303 -6.37 -2.59 10.98
C GLN A 303 -7.02 -2.59 12.37
N VAL A 304 -7.01 -3.73 13.05
CA VAL A 304 -7.37 -3.79 14.47
C VAL A 304 -6.28 -3.11 15.29
N THR A 305 -6.68 -2.24 16.22
CA THR A 305 -5.79 -1.50 17.11
C THR A 305 -6.20 -1.67 18.57
N VAL A 306 -5.21 -1.69 19.47
CA VAL A 306 -5.44 -1.70 20.91
C VAL A 306 -5.72 -0.28 21.38
N LEU A 307 -6.80 -0.07 22.11
CA LEU A 307 -7.14 1.24 22.66
C LEU A 307 -6.33 1.51 23.96
N PRO A 308 -5.97 2.77 24.25
CA PRO A 308 -5.31 3.13 25.51
C PRO A 308 -6.11 2.74 26.77
N SER A 309 -7.44 2.70 26.67
CA SER A 309 -8.35 2.28 27.73
C SER A 309 -8.43 0.76 27.94
N GLY A 310 -7.73 -0.02 27.11
CA GLY A 310 -7.99 -1.45 26.94
C GLY A 310 -9.10 -1.72 25.93
N GLY A 311 -9.13 -2.96 25.41
CA GLY A 311 -10.04 -3.38 24.33
C GLY A 311 -9.50 -3.06 22.94
N LEU A 312 -10.23 -3.54 21.92
CA LEU A 312 -9.81 -3.44 20.53
C LEU A 312 -10.75 -2.53 19.73
N ALA A 313 -10.22 -1.89 18.70
CA ALA A 313 -10.98 -1.06 17.77
C ALA A 313 -10.70 -1.41 16.31
N LEU A 314 -11.74 -1.39 15.49
CA LEU A 314 -11.66 -1.54 14.04
C LEU A 314 -12.43 -0.42 13.35
N ASP A 315 -11.70 0.44 12.63
CA ASP A 315 -12.30 1.48 11.80
C ASP A 315 -12.79 0.90 10.46
N TYR A 316 -13.92 1.42 10.00
CA TYR A 316 -14.44 1.13 8.67
C TYR A 316 -15.00 2.40 8.02
N TRP A 317 -15.05 2.37 6.69
CA TRP A 317 -15.77 3.37 5.89
C TRP A 317 -16.58 2.67 4.82
N ARG A 318 -17.86 3.05 4.71
CA ARG A 318 -18.75 2.62 3.63
C ARG A 318 -19.20 3.82 2.81
N ARG A 319 -19.26 3.65 1.50
CA ARG A 319 -19.54 4.75 0.57
C ARG A 319 -20.90 5.41 0.78
N GLN A 320 -21.93 4.62 1.13
CA GLN A 320 -23.29 5.13 1.33
C GLN A 320 -23.57 5.53 2.78
N GLU A 321 -23.02 4.82 3.77
CA GLU A 321 -23.32 5.06 5.20
C GLU A 321 -22.22 5.79 5.97
N GLY A 322 -21.09 6.10 5.32
CA GLY A 322 -19.99 6.83 5.93
C GLY A 322 -19.07 5.99 6.81
N ALA A 323 -18.32 6.68 7.68
CA ALA A 323 -17.30 6.06 8.53
C ALA A 323 -17.83 5.69 9.92
N GLY A 324 -17.35 4.57 10.45
CA GLY A 324 -17.61 4.15 11.83
C GLY A 324 -16.41 3.43 12.45
N ARG A 325 -16.50 3.16 13.75
CA ARG A 325 -15.52 2.38 14.50
C ARG A 325 -16.25 1.33 15.32
N TRP A 326 -15.91 0.06 15.17
CA TRP A 326 -16.35 -0.95 16.12
C TRP A 326 -15.39 -1.02 17.29
N LEU A 327 -15.95 -1.03 18.50
CA LEU A 327 -15.25 -1.57 19.66
C LEU A 327 -15.45 -3.06 19.69
N LEU A 328 -14.37 -3.82 19.75
CA LEU A 328 -14.42 -5.27 19.77
C LEU A 328 -14.07 -5.76 21.17
N ASP A 329 -14.83 -6.76 21.61
CA ASP A 329 -14.48 -7.57 22.75
C ASP A 329 -13.18 -8.32 22.45
N GLU A 330 -12.18 -8.21 23.32
CA GLU A 330 -10.87 -8.78 23.05
C GLU A 330 -10.89 -10.31 23.05
N GLU A 331 -11.76 -10.96 23.82
CA GLU A 331 -11.83 -12.42 23.85
C GLU A 331 -12.54 -12.97 22.61
N THR A 332 -13.67 -12.38 22.21
CA THR A 332 -14.56 -12.93 21.19
C THR A 332 -14.49 -12.24 19.83
N LEU A 333 -13.80 -11.09 19.73
CA LEU A 333 -13.75 -10.19 18.57
C LEU A 333 -15.12 -9.70 18.08
N ARG A 334 -16.17 -9.87 18.89
CA ARG A 334 -17.51 -9.38 18.58
C ARG A 334 -17.62 -7.89 18.86
N PRO A 335 -18.37 -7.12 18.06
CA PRO A 335 -18.65 -5.73 18.38
C PRO A 335 -19.40 -5.61 19.71
N LEU A 336 -18.86 -4.80 20.61
CA LEU A 336 -19.50 -4.36 21.84
C LEU A 336 -20.33 -3.09 21.61
N ALA A 337 -19.81 -2.21 20.75
CA ALA A 337 -20.45 -0.95 20.41
C ALA A 337 -19.94 -0.45 19.05
N THR A 338 -20.74 0.41 18.41
CA THR A 338 -20.30 1.21 17.28
C THR A 338 -20.14 2.65 17.74
N TRP A 339 -18.93 3.18 17.59
CA TRP A 339 -18.60 4.57 17.80
C TRP A 339 -18.55 5.31 16.45
N PRO A 340 -18.71 6.64 16.45
CA PRO A 340 -18.29 7.44 15.31
C PRO A 340 -16.86 7.06 14.95
N SER A 341 -16.55 7.03 13.65
CA SER A 341 -15.16 6.89 13.21
C SER A 341 -14.34 7.91 13.98
N ALA A 342 -13.24 7.46 14.58
CA ALA A 342 -12.31 8.38 15.20
C ALA A 342 -11.72 9.19 14.06
N THR A 343 -12.38 10.27 13.67
CA THR A 343 -11.99 11.09 12.54
C THR A 343 -10.76 11.82 13.05
N PRO A 344 -9.54 11.35 12.78
CA PRO A 344 -8.37 11.91 13.44
C PRO A 344 -7.98 13.23 12.75
N LEU A 345 -8.74 13.63 11.71
CA LEU A 345 -8.63 14.86 10.95
C LEU A 345 -9.92 15.67 11.13
N PRO A 346 -9.83 17.00 11.35
CA PRO A 346 -11.00 17.86 11.44
C PRO A 346 -11.92 17.71 10.22
N GLU A 347 -13.24 17.73 10.44
CA GLU A 347 -14.27 17.64 9.39
C GLU A 347 -14.02 18.60 8.19
N PRO A 348 -13.55 19.85 8.37
CA PRO A 348 -13.24 20.73 7.24
C PRO A 348 -12.15 20.18 6.31
N LEU A 349 -11.21 19.36 6.81
CA LEU A 349 -10.21 18.71 5.95
C LEU A 349 -10.81 17.59 5.09
N MET A 350 -11.93 17.01 5.51
CA MET A 350 -12.60 15.91 4.83
C MET A 350 -13.65 16.37 3.82
N LYS A 351 -13.94 17.68 3.75
CA LYS A 351 -14.85 18.28 2.78
C LYS A 351 -14.07 18.85 1.58
N PRO A 352 -14.49 18.61 0.32
CA PRO A 352 -13.91 19.28 -0.84
C PRO A 352 -14.11 20.80 -0.77
N ASN A 353 -13.12 21.56 -1.22
CA ASN A 353 -13.22 23.02 -1.38
C ASN A 353 -13.62 23.41 -2.80
N SER A 354 -13.50 22.51 -3.77
CA SER A 354 -13.88 22.74 -5.17
C SER A 354 -15.41 22.69 -5.35
N ASP A 355 -15.96 23.65 -6.08
CA ASP A 355 -17.36 23.63 -6.53
C ASP A 355 -17.58 22.71 -7.74
N PHE A 356 -16.53 22.06 -8.25
CA PHE A 356 -16.66 21.17 -9.39
C PHE A 356 -17.42 19.89 -8.98
N PRO A 357 -18.50 19.49 -9.69
CA PRO A 357 -19.30 18.34 -9.31
C PRO A 357 -18.50 17.03 -9.24
N GLY A 358 -18.64 16.32 -8.12
CA GLY A 358 -18.04 14.99 -7.92
C GLY A 358 -16.57 15.00 -7.47
N MET A 359 -16.05 16.15 -7.01
CA MET A 359 -14.72 16.20 -6.38
C MET A 359 -14.73 15.48 -5.04
N GLU A 360 -13.69 14.69 -4.79
CA GLU A 360 -13.46 13.93 -3.56
C GLU A 360 -12.14 14.35 -2.92
N VAL A 361 -12.10 14.41 -1.59
CA VAL A 361 -10.86 14.60 -0.84
C VAL A 361 -10.02 13.34 -0.91
N ARG A 362 -8.72 13.52 -1.15
CA ARG A 362 -7.69 12.50 -1.03
C ARG A 362 -6.72 12.90 0.07
N ILE A 363 -6.29 11.90 0.83
CA ILE A 363 -5.33 12.04 1.91
C ILE A 363 -4.25 10.98 1.81
N ALA A 364 -3.03 11.35 2.19
CA ALA A 364 -1.92 10.42 2.43
C ALA A 364 -1.24 10.80 3.75
N GLU A 365 -0.97 9.79 4.56
CA GLU A 365 -0.21 9.93 5.81
C GLU A 365 1.29 10.02 5.49
N ASP A 366 2.07 10.57 6.43
CA ASP A 366 3.53 10.57 6.33
C ASP A 366 4.10 9.14 6.42
N GLU A 367 5.01 8.81 5.51
CA GLU A 367 5.76 7.54 5.52
C GLU A 367 6.98 7.61 6.46
N GLY A 368 7.40 8.81 6.85
CA GLY A 368 8.55 9.05 7.73
C GLY A 368 8.20 9.37 9.18
N ALA A 369 9.24 9.56 9.99
CA ALA A 369 9.13 10.09 11.35
C ALA A 369 9.50 11.58 11.37
N GLY A 370 8.59 12.40 11.89
CA GLY A 370 8.85 13.81 12.18
C GLY A 370 9.68 13.99 13.46
N PRO A 371 10.27 15.18 13.68
CA PRO A 371 11.03 15.49 14.90
C PRO A 371 10.16 15.60 16.15
N ASP A 372 8.85 15.84 15.99
CA ASP A 372 7.88 15.89 17.07
C ASP A 372 7.00 14.62 17.03
N PRO A 373 7.17 13.66 17.96
CA PRO A 373 6.40 12.43 17.99
C PRO A 373 4.92 12.68 18.31
N ALA A 374 4.55 13.83 18.88
CA ALA A 374 3.17 14.22 19.12
C ALA A 374 2.48 14.76 17.86
N ARG A 375 3.21 14.92 16.75
CA ARG A 375 2.66 15.39 15.48
C ARG A 375 2.72 14.32 14.41
N ARG A 376 1.82 14.43 13.46
CA ARG A 376 1.84 13.72 12.18
C ARG A 376 1.54 14.71 11.06
N TYR A 377 2.03 14.38 9.87
CA TYR A 377 1.79 15.18 8.68
C TYR A 377 0.83 14.46 7.76
N VAL A 378 -0.10 15.20 7.19
CA VAL A 378 -1.10 14.66 6.27
C VAL A 378 -1.09 15.50 5.00
N LEU A 379 -0.83 14.82 3.89
CA LEU A 379 -0.96 15.39 2.57
C LEU A 379 -2.43 15.32 2.14
N ARG A 380 -3.00 16.42 1.65
CA ARG A 380 -4.39 16.54 1.21
C ARG A 380 -4.47 17.16 -0.17
N TRP A 381 -5.25 16.56 -1.05
CA TRP A 381 -5.60 17.10 -2.37
C TRP A 381 -7.02 16.69 -2.76
N GLU A 382 -7.53 17.21 -3.88
CA GLU A 382 -8.88 16.91 -4.36
C GLU A 382 -8.81 16.37 -5.79
N THR A 383 -9.52 15.29 -6.06
CA THR A 383 -9.63 14.68 -7.39
C THR A 383 -11.04 14.18 -7.64
N LEU A 384 -11.39 14.00 -8.92
CA LEU A 384 -12.54 13.16 -9.26
C LEU A 384 -12.32 11.71 -8.81
N PRO A 385 -13.39 10.90 -8.67
CA PRO A 385 -13.29 9.47 -8.36
C PRO A 385 -12.46 8.68 -9.38
N PRO A 386 -12.03 7.46 -9.04
CA PRO A 386 -11.41 6.56 -10.00
C PRO A 386 -12.28 6.37 -11.26
N ASN A 387 -11.62 6.18 -12.41
CA ASN A 387 -12.28 6.02 -13.71
C ASN A 387 -11.72 4.83 -14.50
N ARG A 388 -11.45 3.71 -13.83
CA ARG A 388 -11.02 2.45 -14.46
C ARG A 388 -9.78 2.61 -15.36
N ASP A 389 -8.81 3.43 -14.94
CA ASP A 389 -7.62 3.76 -15.73
C ASP A 389 -7.94 4.31 -17.13
N ARG A 390 -8.95 5.19 -17.20
CA ARG A 390 -9.36 5.84 -18.45
C ARG A 390 -9.36 7.36 -18.31
N PRO A 391 -9.01 8.09 -19.39
CA PRO A 391 -9.24 9.51 -19.46
C PRO A 391 -10.72 9.83 -19.25
N ARG A 392 -10.98 10.98 -18.63
CA ARG A 392 -12.32 11.56 -18.56
C ARG A 392 -12.56 12.44 -19.78
N THR A 393 -13.79 12.42 -20.28
CA THR A 393 -14.26 13.29 -21.36
C THR A 393 -15.11 14.43 -20.77
N GLY A 394 -15.14 15.57 -21.46
CA GLY A 394 -15.90 16.75 -21.01
C GLY A 394 -15.06 17.73 -20.19
N PRO A 395 -15.70 18.70 -19.51
CA PRO A 395 -15.00 19.65 -18.67
C PRO A 395 -14.26 18.91 -17.54
N LEU A 396 -13.02 19.32 -17.28
CA LEU A 396 -12.21 18.81 -16.18
C LEU A 396 -12.06 19.89 -15.12
N PRO A 397 -11.90 19.54 -13.83
CA PRO A 397 -11.60 20.52 -12.81
C PRO A 397 -10.25 21.17 -13.08
N GLU A 398 -10.13 22.45 -12.73
CA GLU A 398 -8.85 23.14 -12.71
C GLU A 398 -7.89 22.48 -11.70
N PRO A 399 -6.57 22.60 -11.91
CA PRO A 399 -5.58 22.14 -10.94
C PRO A 399 -5.83 22.71 -9.54
N SER A 400 -5.83 21.85 -8.53
CA SER A 400 -6.01 22.25 -7.13
C SER A 400 -4.70 22.13 -6.34
N PRO A 401 -4.49 22.94 -5.29
CA PRO A 401 -3.26 22.86 -4.49
C PRO A 401 -3.16 21.54 -3.72
N LEU A 402 -2.02 20.87 -3.86
CA LEU A 402 -1.55 19.82 -2.95
C LEU A 402 -1.07 20.48 -1.65
N ARG A 403 -1.73 20.18 -0.53
CA ARG A 403 -1.49 20.83 0.76
C ARG A 403 -0.96 19.83 1.78
N LEU A 404 0.01 20.26 2.56
CA LEU A 404 0.48 19.50 3.71
C LEU A 404 -0.07 20.15 4.99
N TYR A 405 -0.73 19.34 5.82
CA TYR A 405 -1.22 19.72 7.13
C TYR A 405 -0.38 19.08 8.21
N THR A 406 -0.19 19.79 9.32
CA THR A 406 0.35 19.22 10.55
C THR A 406 -0.80 19.05 11.52
N VAL A 407 -0.96 17.85 12.07
CA VAL A 407 -2.02 17.55 13.04
C VAL A 407 -1.42 16.82 14.23
N ASN A 408 -2.06 16.95 15.40
CA ASN A 408 -1.62 16.24 16.60
C ASN A 408 -1.97 14.75 16.46
N ARG A 409 -1.10 13.89 17.00
CA ARG A 409 -1.44 12.50 17.27
C ARG A 409 -2.38 12.47 18.48
N VAL A 410 -3.48 11.75 18.35
CA VAL A 410 -4.48 11.55 19.41
C VAL A 410 -4.21 10.25 20.12
#